data_AF-A0A1C5PR60-F1
#
_entry.id   AF-A0A1C5PR60-F1
#
_cell.length_a   1.000
_cell.length_b   1.000
_cell.length_c   1.000
_cell.angle_alpha   90.00
_cell.angle_beta   90.00
_cell.angle_gamma   90.00
#
_symmetry.space_group_name_H-M   'P 1'
#
loop_
_entity.id
_entity.type
_entity.pdbx_description
1 polymer ?
#
loop_
_entity_poly.entity_id
_entity_poly.type
_entity_poly.pdbx_seq_one_letter_code
_entity_poly.pdbx_strand_id
1 'polypeptide(L)'
;MVHNADYSTVVTPDMENKILEGERVGSSNRIKGGHSPKINDANPKYSVEVQQTFPDGTKKIKFITEFPDGNVSKIKTSTIFPDNWSDAKIIDSIKQVGDGVPIGKRIADNSYLYRDIIDGVQIEVIKQGNNVIAGYPTGGGTTGLPTGFTSK
;
A
#
# COMPACT_ATOMS: atom_id res chain seq x y z
N MET A 1 -8.63 20.70 -10.88
CA MET A 1 -7.25 21.21 -10.94
C MET A 1 -6.41 20.26 -10.12
N VAL A 2 -5.58 19.44 -10.77
CA VAL A 2 -4.55 18.66 -10.07
C VAL A 2 -3.43 19.63 -9.72
N HIS A 3 -3.28 19.94 -8.43
CA HIS A 3 -2.07 20.58 -7.97
C HIS A 3 -0.93 19.58 -8.22
N ASN A 4 -0.03 19.88 -9.16
CA ASN A 4 1.29 19.28 -9.16
C ASN A 4 2.02 19.86 -7.95
N ALA A 5 1.79 19.28 -6.78
CA ALA A 5 2.64 19.51 -5.63
C ALA A 5 3.99 18.85 -5.94
N ASP A 6 5.06 19.64 -5.86
CA ASP A 6 6.42 19.10 -5.95
C ASP A 6 6.73 18.33 -4.68
N TYR A 7 6.41 17.04 -4.65
CA TYR A 7 6.71 16.17 -3.52
C TYR A 7 8.21 15.85 -3.45
N SER A 8 8.75 15.89 -2.24
CA SER A 8 10.10 15.37 -1.98
C SER A 8 10.14 13.84 -1.98
N THR A 9 9.00 13.22 -1.63
CA THR A 9 8.80 11.78 -1.60
C THR A 9 8.75 11.19 -3.00
N VAL A 10 9.60 10.18 -3.22
CA VAL A 10 9.76 9.48 -4.49
C VAL A 10 9.07 8.13 -4.42
N VAL A 11 8.14 7.90 -5.34
CA VAL A 11 7.59 6.57 -5.65
C VAL A 11 8.09 6.22 -7.05
N THR A 12 8.95 5.21 -7.15
CA THR A 12 9.44 4.72 -8.44
C THR A 12 8.34 3.93 -9.15
N PRO A 13 8.40 3.78 -10.49
CA PRO A 13 7.42 2.97 -11.22
C PRO A 13 7.26 1.55 -10.67
N ASP A 14 8.36 0.88 -10.32
CA ASP A 14 8.32 -0.46 -9.72
C ASP A 14 7.64 -0.46 -8.34
N MET A 15 7.87 0.59 -7.54
CA MET A 15 7.23 0.73 -6.24
C MET A 15 5.73 1.03 -6.37
N GLU A 16 5.34 1.85 -7.35
CA GLU A 16 3.94 2.11 -7.69
C GLU A 16 3.23 0.81 -8.07
N ASN A 17 3.81 0.02 -8.99
CA ASN A 17 3.28 -1.28 -9.39
C ASN A 17 3.15 -2.23 -8.20
N LYS A 18 4.18 -2.32 -7.36
CA LYS A 18 4.15 -3.11 -6.13
C LYS A 18 3.03 -2.65 -5.20
N ILE A 19 2.88 -1.36 -4.94
CA ILE A 19 1.83 -0.82 -4.06
C ILE A 19 0.44 -1.15 -4.62
N LEU A 20 0.21 -0.88 -5.89
CA LEU A 20 -1.12 -0.98 -6.51
C LEU A 20 -1.51 -2.42 -6.79
N GLU A 21 -0.69 -3.16 -7.54
CA GLU A 21 -1.01 -4.48 -8.08
C GLU A 21 -0.41 -5.62 -7.26
N GLY A 22 0.68 -5.34 -6.55
CA GLY A 22 1.46 -6.34 -5.86
C GLY A 22 2.60 -6.89 -6.72
N GLU A 23 3.65 -7.35 -6.05
CA GLU A 23 4.88 -7.84 -6.66
C GLU A 23 5.24 -9.23 -6.16
N ARG A 24 5.61 -10.13 -7.09
CA ARG A 24 6.12 -11.48 -6.78
C ARG A 24 7.48 -11.41 -6.11
N VAL A 25 7.65 -12.14 -5.02
CA VAL A 25 8.91 -12.13 -4.25
C VAL A 25 9.89 -13.15 -4.82
N GLY A 26 10.86 -12.67 -5.60
CA GLY A 26 11.89 -13.50 -6.23
C GLY A 26 11.27 -14.62 -7.06
N SER A 27 11.79 -15.85 -6.92
CA SER A 27 11.24 -17.04 -7.57
C SER A 27 10.08 -17.70 -6.81
N SER A 28 9.64 -17.12 -5.69
CA SER A 28 8.55 -17.70 -4.88
C SER A 28 7.17 -17.25 -5.39
N ASN A 29 6.09 -17.94 -4.99
CA ASN A 29 4.72 -17.51 -5.29
C ASN A 29 4.15 -16.54 -4.24
N ARG A 30 4.98 -15.94 -3.38
CA ARG A 30 4.52 -14.93 -2.41
C ARG A 30 4.41 -13.56 -3.09
N ILE A 31 3.46 -12.75 -2.63
CA ILE A 31 3.26 -11.36 -3.09
C ILE A 31 3.52 -10.37 -1.94
N LYS A 32 4.08 -9.19 -2.26
CA LYS A 32 4.09 -7.99 -1.40
C LYS A 32 3.27 -6.87 -2.05
N GLY A 33 2.77 -5.93 -1.24
CA GLY A 33 1.96 -4.81 -1.74
C GLY A 33 0.54 -5.21 -2.11
N GLY A 34 0.00 -4.73 -3.23
CA GLY A 34 -1.35 -5.06 -3.70
C GLY A 34 -2.46 -4.41 -2.88
N HIS A 35 -2.65 -3.11 -3.09
CA HIS A 35 -3.55 -2.26 -2.33
C HIS A 35 -4.56 -1.50 -3.21
N SER A 36 -4.49 -1.61 -4.54
CA SER A 36 -5.45 -0.97 -5.44
C SER A 36 -6.84 -1.63 -5.34
N PRO A 37 -7.95 -0.85 -5.41
CA PRO A 37 -9.29 -1.41 -5.53
C PRO A 37 -9.51 -2.19 -6.84
N LYS A 38 -8.59 -2.07 -7.82
CA LYS A 38 -8.61 -2.87 -9.05
C LYS A 38 -8.26 -4.36 -8.83
N ILE A 39 -7.83 -4.73 -7.63
CA ILE A 39 -7.71 -6.14 -7.21
C ILE A 39 -9.11 -6.61 -6.81
N ASN A 40 -9.90 -6.99 -7.80
CA ASN A 40 -11.28 -7.46 -7.68
C ASN A 40 -11.61 -8.48 -8.78
N ASP A 41 -12.75 -9.16 -8.66
CA ASP A 41 -13.15 -10.25 -9.57
C ASP A 41 -13.54 -9.79 -10.99
N ALA A 42 -13.63 -8.48 -11.25
CA ALA A 42 -13.80 -7.98 -12.62
C ALA A 42 -12.47 -7.99 -13.40
N ASN A 43 -11.34 -8.16 -12.71
CA ASN A 43 -10.03 -8.27 -13.33
C ASN A 43 -9.60 -9.76 -13.35
N PRO A 44 -9.45 -10.37 -14.54
CA PRO A 44 -9.16 -11.81 -14.64
C PRO A 44 -7.80 -12.20 -14.05
N LYS A 45 -6.89 -11.24 -13.81
CA LYS A 45 -5.62 -11.46 -13.12
C LYS A 45 -5.81 -11.89 -11.66
N TYR A 46 -6.97 -11.63 -11.06
CA TYR A 46 -7.19 -11.86 -9.63
C TYR A 46 -8.42 -12.73 -9.38
N SER A 47 -8.34 -13.56 -8.35
CA SER A 47 -9.51 -14.14 -7.67
C SER A 47 -9.55 -13.61 -6.26
N VAL A 48 -10.68 -13.04 -5.83
CA VAL A 48 -10.78 -12.22 -4.62
C VAL A 48 -11.91 -12.69 -3.70
N GLU A 49 -11.63 -12.72 -2.40
CA GLU A 49 -12.61 -12.87 -1.33
C GLU A 49 -12.59 -11.59 -0.48
N VAL A 50 -13.69 -10.85 -0.45
CA VAL A 50 -13.84 -9.70 0.46
C VAL A 50 -14.18 -10.23 1.85
N GLN A 51 -13.28 -10.02 2.81
CA GLN A 51 -13.46 -10.47 4.19
C GLN A 51 -14.19 -9.43 5.05
N GLN A 52 -13.92 -8.15 4.80
CA GLN A 52 -14.48 -7.05 5.59
C GLN A 52 -14.44 -5.75 4.78
N THR A 53 -15.45 -4.90 4.96
CA THR A 53 -15.43 -3.50 4.54
C THR A 53 -15.42 -2.62 5.78
N PHE A 54 -14.48 -1.69 5.85
CA PHE A 54 -14.33 -0.78 6.98
C PHE A 54 -15.16 0.51 6.78
N PRO A 55 -15.46 1.26 7.86
CA PRO A 55 -16.24 2.50 7.75
C PRO A 55 -15.60 3.58 6.86
N ASP A 56 -14.27 3.58 6.71
CA ASP A 56 -13.53 4.50 5.83
C ASP A 56 -13.56 4.08 4.33
N GLY A 57 -14.30 3.02 4.01
CA GLY A 57 -14.45 2.50 2.65
C GLY A 57 -13.34 1.56 2.19
N THR A 58 -12.25 1.41 2.96
CA THR A 58 -11.23 0.41 2.66
C THR A 58 -11.79 -1.00 2.87
N LYS A 59 -11.15 -2.00 2.25
CA LYS A 59 -11.59 -3.40 2.37
C LYS A 59 -10.44 -4.30 2.74
N LYS A 60 -10.68 -5.24 3.67
CA LYS A 60 -9.80 -6.38 3.88
C LYS A 60 -10.20 -7.49 2.93
N ILE A 61 -9.26 -7.92 2.10
CA ILE A 61 -9.46 -8.97 1.11
C ILE A 61 -8.46 -10.11 1.29
N LYS A 62 -8.83 -11.30 0.83
CA LYS A 62 -7.88 -12.34 0.41
C LYS A 62 -7.89 -12.41 -1.11
N PHE A 63 -6.74 -12.55 -1.73
CA PHE A 63 -6.67 -12.72 -3.17
C PHE A 63 -5.54 -13.65 -3.61
N ILE A 64 -5.70 -14.17 -4.82
CA ILE A 64 -4.69 -14.88 -5.59
C ILE A 64 -4.43 -14.07 -6.87
N THR A 65 -3.18 -14.04 -7.32
CA THR A 65 -2.76 -13.42 -8.58
C THR A 65 -2.33 -14.50 -9.56
N GLU A 66 -2.85 -14.46 -10.77
CA GLU A 66 -2.31 -15.22 -11.91
C GLU A 66 -1.07 -14.53 -12.45
N PHE A 67 0.03 -15.27 -12.58
CA PHE A 67 1.28 -14.77 -13.12
C PHE A 67 1.38 -15.04 -14.63
N PRO A 68 2.15 -14.23 -15.38
CA PRO A 68 2.34 -14.43 -16.82
C PRO A 68 2.96 -15.78 -17.21
N ASP A 69 3.64 -16.45 -16.28
CA ASP A 69 4.22 -17.79 -16.46
C ASP A 69 3.20 -18.93 -16.24
N GLY A 70 1.92 -18.61 -16.03
CA GLY A 70 0.83 -19.55 -15.78
C GLY A 70 0.77 -20.07 -14.33
N ASN A 71 1.71 -19.66 -13.46
CA ASN A 71 1.63 -19.99 -12.03
C ASN A 71 0.66 -19.06 -11.30
N VAL A 72 0.19 -19.50 -10.14
CA VAL A 72 -0.64 -18.68 -9.25
C VAL A 72 0.10 -18.32 -7.96
N SER A 73 -0.19 -17.14 -7.42
CA SER A 73 0.32 -16.75 -6.12
C SER A 73 -0.21 -17.64 -5.01
N LYS A 74 0.47 -17.65 -3.86
CA LYS A 74 -0.17 -18.04 -2.60
C LYS A 74 -1.29 -17.05 -2.29
N ILE A 75 -2.31 -17.50 -1.54
CA ILE A 75 -3.35 -16.61 -1.01
C ILE A 75 -2.68 -15.52 -0.19
N LYS A 76 -3.02 -14.28 -0.51
CA LYS A 76 -2.54 -13.08 0.19
C LYS A 76 -3.70 -12.35 0.83
N THR A 77 -3.53 -11.97 2.09
CA THR A 77 -4.41 -11.00 2.75
C THR A 77 -3.87 -9.59 2.53
N SER A 78 -4.76 -8.63 2.26
CA SER A 78 -4.40 -7.22 2.10
C SER A 78 -5.57 -6.32 2.51
N THR A 79 -5.25 -5.10 2.93
CA THR A 79 -6.22 -4.00 2.97
C THR A 79 -6.06 -3.22 1.67
N ILE A 80 -7.13 -3.05 0.90
CA ILE A 80 -7.17 -2.24 -0.32
C ILE A 80 -7.83 -0.89 -0.07
N PHE A 81 -7.44 0.12 -0.84
CA PHE A 81 -8.03 1.45 -0.82
C PHE A 81 -9.51 1.43 -1.25
N PRO A 82 -10.29 2.48 -0.94
CA PRO A 82 -11.70 2.55 -1.33
C PRO A 82 -11.91 2.45 -2.85
N ASP A 83 -13.05 1.87 -3.26
CA ASP A 83 -13.36 1.64 -4.69
C ASP A 83 -13.39 2.92 -5.53
N ASN A 84 -13.69 4.06 -4.93
CA ASN A 84 -13.75 5.36 -5.60
C ASN A 84 -12.38 6.05 -5.72
N TRP A 85 -11.29 5.47 -5.18
CA TRP A 85 -9.95 6.02 -5.32
C TRP A 85 -9.29 5.51 -6.61
N SER A 86 -8.82 6.44 -7.43
CA SER A 86 -7.98 6.12 -8.58
C SER A 86 -6.56 5.78 -8.14
N ASP A 87 -5.83 5.02 -8.97
CA ASP A 87 -4.41 4.74 -8.73
C ASP A 87 -3.59 6.03 -8.56
N ALA A 88 -3.87 7.06 -9.38
CA ALA A 88 -3.23 8.37 -9.26
C ALA A 88 -3.49 9.01 -7.87
N LYS A 89 -4.73 8.96 -7.37
CA LYS A 89 -5.07 9.46 -6.03
C LYS A 89 -4.37 8.67 -4.92
N ILE A 90 -4.25 7.36 -5.06
CA ILE A 90 -3.51 6.50 -4.12
C ILE A 90 -2.05 6.93 -4.03
N ILE A 91 -1.37 7.06 -5.17
CA ILE A 91 0.05 7.41 -5.23
C ILE A 91 0.31 8.84 -4.77
N ASP A 92 -0.54 9.78 -5.17
CA ASP A 92 -0.51 11.16 -4.70
C ASP A 92 -0.66 11.25 -3.17
N SER A 93 -1.63 10.54 -2.60
CA SER A 93 -1.85 10.51 -1.13
C SER A 93 -0.67 9.88 -0.38
N ILE A 94 -0.04 8.85 -0.95
CA ILE A 94 1.18 8.24 -0.38
C ILE A 94 2.35 9.23 -0.38
N LYS A 95 2.51 10.01 -1.45
CA LYS A 95 3.54 11.06 -1.50
C LYS A 95 3.27 12.17 -0.48
N GLN A 96 2.01 12.60 -0.37
CA GLN A 96 1.58 13.59 0.62
C GLN A 96 1.88 13.11 2.07
N VAL A 97 1.48 11.89 2.42
CA VAL A 97 1.79 11.31 3.75
C VAL A 97 3.30 11.17 3.97
N GLY A 98 4.03 10.76 2.93
CA GLY A 98 5.48 10.62 2.99
C GLY A 98 6.20 11.94 3.27
N ASP A 99 5.70 13.07 2.79
CA ASP A 99 6.28 14.40 3.04
C ASP A 99 5.95 14.96 4.43
N GLY A 100 5.16 14.23 5.23
CA GLY A 100 4.87 14.57 6.62
C GLY A 100 6.03 14.31 7.59
N VAL A 101 5.70 14.32 8.88
CA VAL A 101 6.66 14.04 9.97
C VAL A 101 6.68 12.54 10.27
N PRO A 102 7.85 11.89 10.35
CA PRO A 102 7.92 10.48 10.67
C PRO A 102 7.54 10.22 12.15
N ILE A 103 6.73 9.19 12.37
CA ILE A 103 6.26 8.75 13.70
C ILE A 103 7.12 7.63 14.30
N GLY A 104 8.00 7.02 13.50
CA GLY A 104 8.88 5.97 13.99
C GLY A 104 10.08 5.72 13.08
N LYS A 105 11.09 5.05 13.64
CA LYS A 105 12.32 4.65 12.96
C LYS A 105 12.57 3.15 13.12
N ARG A 106 12.97 2.48 12.05
CA ARG A 106 13.45 1.10 12.08
C ARG A 106 14.97 1.09 11.85
N ILE A 107 15.72 0.70 12.88
CA ILE A 107 17.18 0.76 12.88
C ILE A 107 17.79 -0.22 11.86
N ALA A 108 17.19 -1.40 11.70
CA ALA A 108 17.71 -2.48 10.86
C ALA A 108 18.00 -2.06 9.40
N ASP A 109 17.21 -1.12 8.86
CA ASP A 109 17.33 -0.67 7.47
C ASP A 109 17.25 0.86 7.34
N ASN A 110 17.45 1.57 8.46
CA ASN A 110 17.37 3.04 8.56
C ASN A 110 16.12 3.65 7.88
N SER A 111 14.99 2.94 7.94
CA SER A 111 13.73 3.43 7.38
C SER A 111 12.91 4.20 8.41
N TYR A 112 12.07 5.10 7.92
CA TYR A 112 11.13 5.88 8.72
C TYR A 112 9.69 5.55 8.34
N LEU A 113 8.83 5.51 9.34
CA LEU A 113 7.38 5.36 9.19
C LEU A 113 6.72 6.72 9.29
N TYR A 114 5.82 7.00 8.36
CA TYR A 114 4.96 8.18 8.29
C TYR A 114 3.51 7.70 8.31
N ARG A 115 2.63 8.50 8.90
CA ARG A 115 1.21 8.18 8.99
C ARG A 115 0.39 9.45 8.97
N ASP A 116 -0.66 9.46 8.17
CA ASP A 116 -1.64 10.53 8.15
C ASP A 116 -3.00 10.01 7.69
N ILE A 117 -4.04 10.84 7.77
CA ILE A 117 -5.39 10.57 7.27
C ILE A 117 -5.67 11.49 6.08
N ILE A 118 -5.95 10.89 4.93
CA ILE A 118 -6.33 11.60 3.69
C ILE A 118 -7.76 11.20 3.32
N ASP A 119 -8.67 12.17 3.23
CA ASP A 119 -10.07 11.96 2.89
C ASP A 119 -10.76 10.85 3.73
N GLY A 120 -10.41 10.79 5.02
CA GLY A 120 -10.94 9.81 5.97
C GLY A 120 -10.20 8.47 6.01
N VAL A 121 -9.28 8.20 5.08
CA VAL A 121 -8.49 6.95 5.04
C VAL A 121 -7.14 7.16 5.72
N GLN A 122 -6.83 6.35 6.73
CA GLN A 122 -5.50 6.35 7.35
C GLN A 122 -4.51 5.58 6.47
N ILE A 123 -3.39 6.22 6.16
CA ILE A 123 -2.33 5.71 5.28
C ILE A 123 -1.03 5.64 6.07
N GLU A 124 -0.31 4.53 5.93
CA GLU A 124 1.07 4.40 6.41
C GLU A 124 2.03 4.34 5.22
N VAL A 125 3.16 5.05 5.35
CA VAL A 125 4.22 5.10 4.35
C VAL A 125 5.55 4.83 5.03
N ILE A 126 6.33 3.92 4.47
CA ILE A 126 7.68 3.62 4.94
C ILE A 126 8.67 4.10 3.87
N LYS A 127 9.64 4.92 4.28
CA LYS A 127 10.67 5.47 3.39
C LYS A 127 12.10 5.15 3.84
N GLN A 128 12.99 5.01 2.87
CA GLN A 128 14.45 5.07 3.04
C GLN A 128 14.98 6.29 2.30
N GLY A 129 15.47 7.29 3.06
CA GLY A 129 15.65 8.64 2.52
C GLY A 129 14.32 9.15 1.97
N ASN A 130 14.31 9.58 0.70
CA ASN A 130 13.11 10.04 0.02
C ASN A 130 12.33 8.93 -0.70
N ASN A 131 12.89 7.73 -0.83
CA ASN A 131 12.28 6.66 -1.59
C ASN A 131 11.27 5.88 -0.73
N VAL A 132 10.04 5.78 -1.21
CA VAL A 132 9.03 4.89 -0.63
C VAL A 132 9.45 3.44 -0.84
N ILE A 133 9.35 2.63 0.22
CA ILE A 133 9.56 1.18 0.17
C ILE A 133 8.30 0.38 0.50
N ALA A 134 7.29 1.04 1.08
CA ALA A 134 5.92 0.55 1.25
C ALA A 134 4.95 1.73 1.46
N GLY A 135 3.72 1.60 0.95
CA GLY A 135 2.61 2.51 1.25
C GLY A 135 1.30 1.71 1.21
N TYR A 136 0.46 1.85 2.23
CA TYR A 136 -0.76 1.04 2.37
C TYR A 136 -1.81 1.70 3.27
N PRO A 137 -3.11 1.41 3.03
CA PRO A 137 -4.19 1.82 3.92
C PRO A 137 -4.26 0.88 5.14
N THR A 138 -4.71 1.39 6.29
CA THR A 138 -4.70 0.61 7.53
C THR A 138 -6.04 -0.05 7.89
N GLY A 139 -7.15 0.38 7.29
CA GLY A 139 -8.49 -0.12 7.62
C GLY A 139 -9.25 0.71 8.65
N GLY A 140 -8.72 1.87 9.04
CA GLY A 140 -9.29 2.71 10.09
C GLY A 140 -9.11 2.08 11.48
N GLY A 141 -8.19 2.62 12.27
CA GLY A 141 -7.96 2.17 13.65
C GLY A 141 -6.75 2.81 14.29
N THR A 142 -6.61 2.63 15.61
CA THR A 142 -5.36 2.95 16.31
C THR A 142 -4.33 1.87 15.95
N THR A 143 -3.50 2.13 14.94
CA THR A 143 -2.37 1.25 14.66
C THR A 143 -1.22 1.58 15.61
N GLY A 144 -0.72 0.58 16.32
CA GLY A 144 0.58 0.69 16.99
C GLY A 144 1.69 0.91 15.96
N LEU A 145 2.93 1.07 16.44
CA LEU A 145 4.07 1.01 15.53
C LEU A 145 4.21 -0.43 15.00
N PRO A 146 4.39 -0.63 13.68
CA PRO A 146 4.70 -1.94 13.12
C PRO A 146 5.96 -2.53 13.77
N THR A 147 6.05 -3.86 13.83
CA THR A 147 7.19 -4.57 14.39
C THR A 147 8.51 -4.05 13.84
N GLY A 148 9.45 -3.75 14.73
CA GLY A 148 10.78 -3.25 14.41
C GLY A 148 10.90 -1.72 14.31
N PHE A 149 9.78 -0.98 14.38
CA PHE A 149 9.81 0.47 14.55
C PHE A 149 9.78 0.85 16.02
N THR A 150 10.59 1.84 16.39
CA THR A 150 10.51 2.54 17.67
C THR A 150 10.02 3.96 17.44
N SER A 151 9.39 4.57 18.45
CA SER A 151 8.99 5.97 18.41
C SER A 151 10.22 6.85 18.11
N LYS A 152 10.00 7.90 17.32
CA LYS A 152 11.01 8.93 17.11
C LYS A 152 10.95 9.97 18.23
#